data_AF-A0A821ZKQ6-F1
#
_entry.id   AF-A0A821ZKQ6-F1
#
_cell.length_a   1.000
_cell.length_b   1.000
_cell.length_c   1.000
_cell.angle_alpha   90.00
_cell.angle_beta   90.00
_cell.angle_gamma   90.00
#
_symmetry.space_group_name_H-M   'P 1'
#
loop_
_entity.id
_entity.type
_entity.pdbx_description
1 polymer ?
#
loop_
_entity_poly.entity_id
_entity_poly.type
_entity_poly.pdbx_seq_one_letter_code
_entity_poly.pdbx_strand_id
1 'polypeptide(L)'
;ETPLTHIFQDKISSLVIDVVECESSSMNDTSNSNIFAHILTLFSKLTYFDYRSSFWYQSLFEMSTTISSSILLELHVKLYKFTDCLYLLDGRFDSLEKVFLDIYQISTPEIVNNKKELPKLKAFSLYSDQPTFQYNELIVPLLHRLVNLEELDLRLVVHCEKRFVDGYNLKHNIINHLFKLNKFQFNIRSCLYLNDQVHLLSNEDCQHSFNEFKNNKVTSRIDYFQNSKHGQ
;
A
#
# COMPACT_ATOMS: atom_id res chain seq x y z
N GLU A 1 20.51 -2.08 -31.40
CA GLU A 1 20.47 -1.50 -30.04
C GLU A 1 21.28 -0.22 -30.03
N THR A 2 20.74 0.86 -29.47
CA THR A 2 21.31 2.21 -29.57
C THR A 2 22.36 2.45 -28.46
N PRO A 3 23.51 3.09 -28.74
CA PRO A 3 24.60 3.27 -27.76
C PRO A 3 24.27 4.08 -26.50
N LEU A 4 23.13 4.78 -26.49
CA LEU A 4 22.74 5.70 -25.42
C LEU A 4 22.23 4.98 -24.15
N THR A 5 21.69 3.76 -24.27
CA THR A 5 21.18 3.02 -23.11
C THR A 5 22.30 2.70 -22.11
N HIS A 6 23.48 2.31 -22.57
CA HIS A 6 24.59 1.94 -21.67
C HIS A 6 25.21 3.10 -20.86
N ILE A 7 25.00 4.36 -21.27
CA ILE A 7 25.71 5.50 -20.65
C ILE A 7 25.18 5.81 -19.25
N PHE A 8 23.91 5.51 -18.99
CA PHE A 8 23.21 5.93 -17.75
C PHE A 8 22.72 4.78 -16.87
N GLN A 9 22.64 3.54 -17.40
CA GLN A 9 22.17 2.35 -16.67
C GLN A 9 22.84 2.18 -15.29
N ASP A 10 24.17 2.33 -15.23
CA ASP A 10 24.94 2.14 -14.00
C ASP A 10 25.14 3.42 -13.19
N LYS A 11 24.59 4.55 -13.63
CA LYS A 11 24.76 5.87 -12.97
C LYS A 11 23.50 6.34 -12.25
N ILE A 12 22.34 5.81 -12.61
CA ILE A 12 21.06 6.22 -12.03
C ILE A 12 20.76 5.35 -10.81
N SER A 13 20.79 5.98 -9.63
CA SER A 13 20.41 5.35 -8.37
C SER A 13 19.04 5.76 -7.85
N SER A 14 18.47 6.84 -8.40
CA SER A 14 17.15 7.36 -8.06
C SER A 14 16.41 7.71 -9.34
N LEU A 15 15.19 7.20 -9.48
CA LEU A 15 14.35 7.44 -10.64
C LEU A 15 12.92 7.74 -10.19
N VAL A 16 12.37 8.82 -10.72
CA VAL A 16 10.96 9.17 -10.60
C VAL A 16 10.39 9.21 -12.02
N ILE A 17 9.28 8.51 -12.23
CA ILE A 17 8.52 8.58 -13.47
C ILE A 17 7.12 9.04 -13.12
N ASP A 18 6.69 10.10 -13.78
CA ASP A 18 5.34 10.64 -13.65
C ASP A 18 4.65 10.55 -15.02
N VAL A 19 3.73 9.60 -15.14
CA VAL A 19 2.91 9.38 -16.32
C VAL A 19 1.58 10.09 -16.11
N VAL A 20 1.48 11.28 -16.68
CA VAL A 20 0.25 12.08 -16.69
C VAL A 20 -0.54 11.75 -17.95
N GLU A 21 -1.86 11.74 -17.82
CA GLU A 21 -2.77 11.57 -18.96
C GLU A 21 -2.48 12.62 -20.03
N CYS A 22 -2.06 12.17 -21.22
CA CYS A 22 -2.15 13.01 -22.41
C CYS A 22 -3.59 12.94 -22.89
N GLU A 23 -4.22 14.11 -23.06
CA GLU A 23 -5.57 14.25 -23.61
C GLU A 23 -5.74 13.31 -24.82
N SER A 24 -6.71 12.39 -24.74
CA SER A 24 -7.08 11.38 -25.75
C SER A 24 -6.25 10.09 -25.81
N SER A 25 -6.49 9.15 -24.90
CA SER A 25 -6.57 7.74 -25.29
C SER A 25 -7.45 6.94 -24.32
N SER A 26 -8.30 6.11 -24.90
CA SER A 26 -9.25 5.24 -24.21
C SER A 26 -8.55 4.34 -23.19
N MET A 27 -9.11 4.28 -21.98
CA MET A 27 -8.77 3.29 -20.96
C MET A 27 -8.79 1.87 -21.55
N ASN A 28 -7.76 1.09 -21.23
CA ASN A 28 -7.47 -0.30 -21.65
C ASN A 28 -6.28 -0.47 -22.60
N ASP A 29 -5.23 0.35 -22.48
CA ASP A 29 -3.96 0.00 -23.12
C ASP A 29 -3.21 -1.05 -22.28
N THR A 30 -3.51 -2.31 -22.53
CA THR A 30 -2.79 -3.49 -22.00
C THR A 30 -1.36 -3.60 -22.53
N SER A 31 -0.95 -2.74 -23.48
CA SER A 31 0.37 -2.77 -24.12
C SER A 31 1.53 -2.29 -23.24
N ASN A 32 1.24 -1.73 -22.05
CA ASN A 32 2.26 -1.30 -21.08
C ASN A 32 2.58 -2.34 -19.99
N SER A 33 2.14 -3.60 -20.16
CA SER A 33 2.58 -4.68 -19.28
C SER A 33 4.12 -4.79 -19.36
N ASN A 34 4.78 -4.78 -18.21
CA ASN A 34 6.24 -4.82 -18.01
C ASN A 34 7.10 -3.54 -18.12
N ILE A 35 6.58 -2.31 -18.25
CA ILE A 35 7.47 -1.13 -18.18
C ILE A 35 8.25 -1.06 -16.85
N PHE A 36 7.59 -1.40 -15.75
CA PHE A 36 8.18 -1.49 -14.41
C PHE A 36 9.35 -2.48 -14.34
N ALA A 37 9.17 -3.66 -14.93
CA ALA A 37 10.20 -4.70 -15.03
C ALA A 37 11.41 -4.25 -15.85
N HIS A 38 11.15 -3.63 -17.00
CA HIS A 38 12.19 -3.13 -17.88
C HIS A 38 13.03 -2.07 -17.19
N ILE A 39 12.39 -1.14 -16.46
CA ILE A 39 13.09 -0.10 -15.70
C ILE A 39 14.00 -0.73 -14.63
N LEU A 40 13.47 -1.66 -13.83
CA LEU A 40 14.26 -2.31 -12.78
C LEU A 40 15.42 -3.15 -13.34
N THR A 41 15.25 -3.73 -14.53
CA THR A 41 16.32 -4.47 -15.23
C THR A 41 17.36 -3.53 -15.84
N LEU A 42 16.91 -2.37 -16.34
CA LEU A 42 17.75 -1.38 -17.00
C LEU A 42 18.68 -0.67 -15.99
N PHE A 43 18.14 -0.26 -14.84
CA PHE A 43 18.89 0.51 -13.86
C PHE A 43 19.45 -0.36 -12.74
N SER A 44 20.59 -1.00 -13.00
CA SER A 44 21.24 -1.96 -12.09
C SER A 44 21.66 -1.36 -10.75
N LYS A 45 21.75 -0.02 -10.65
CA LYS A 45 22.14 0.75 -9.45
C LYS A 45 20.97 1.43 -8.73
N LEU A 46 19.73 1.15 -9.14
CA LEU A 46 18.54 1.80 -8.60
C LEU A 46 18.28 1.40 -7.14
N THR A 47 18.41 2.38 -6.23
CA THR A 47 18.10 2.23 -4.80
C THR A 47 16.78 2.89 -4.42
N TYR A 48 16.32 3.86 -5.22
CA TYR A 48 15.03 4.53 -5.07
C TYR A 48 14.27 4.50 -6.39
N PHE A 49 13.01 4.07 -6.35
CA PHE A 49 12.13 4.10 -7.51
C PHE A 49 10.73 4.60 -7.14
N ASP A 50 10.27 5.61 -7.86
CA ASP A 50 8.91 6.13 -7.75
C ASP A 50 8.23 6.13 -9.10
N TYR A 51 7.16 5.36 -9.21
CA TYR A 51 6.37 5.24 -10.42
C TYR A 51 4.96 5.74 -10.17
N ARG A 52 4.70 6.96 -10.64
CA ARG A 52 3.41 7.64 -10.54
C ARG A 52 2.74 7.58 -11.91
N SER A 53 1.51 7.12 -11.91
CA SER A 53 0.67 7.11 -13.10
C SER A 53 -0.73 7.59 -12.73
N SER A 54 -1.39 8.27 -13.66
CA SER A 54 -2.85 8.47 -13.61
C SER A 54 -3.61 7.18 -13.88
N PHE A 55 -2.96 6.18 -14.50
CA PHE A 55 -3.55 4.89 -14.83
C PHE A 55 -3.27 3.84 -13.76
N TRP A 56 -4.26 2.98 -13.54
CA TRP A 56 -4.10 1.77 -12.74
C TRP A 56 -3.70 0.60 -13.64
N TYR A 57 -2.50 0.06 -13.43
CA TYR A 57 -2.03 -1.08 -14.22
C TYR A 57 -2.63 -2.36 -13.68
N GLN A 58 -3.35 -3.08 -14.54
CA GLN A 58 -4.09 -4.29 -14.20
C GLN A 58 -3.19 -5.45 -13.75
N SER A 59 -1.90 -5.39 -14.10
CA SER A 59 -0.91 -6.41 -13.82
C SER A 59 0.52 -5.87 -14.02
N LEU A 60 1.07 -5.14 -13.05
CA LEU A 60 2.51 -4.82 -13.09
C LEU A 60 3.39 -6.08 -13.13
N PHE A 61 2.83 -7.22 -12.70
CA PHE A 61 3.51 -8.50 -12.55
C PHE A 61 2.84 -9.63 -13.34
N GLU A 62 2.32 -9.35 -14.53
CA GLU A 62 1.96 -10.41 -15.47
C GLU A 62 3.21 -11.27 -15.78
N MET A 63 3.32 -12.39 -15.06
CA MET A 63 4.06 -13.60 -15.44
C MET A 63 5.56 -13.46 -15.75
N SER A 64 6.26 -12.60 -15.03
CA SER A 64 7.73 -12.70 -14.92
C SER A 64 8.14 -12.84 -13.45
N THR A 65 8.64 -14.03 -13.13
CA THR A 65 9.30 -14.40 -11.86
C THR A 65 10.74 -13.87 -11.80
N THR A 66 11.20 -13.11 -12.80
CA THR A 66 12.64 -12.80 -12.97
C THR A 66 13.04 -11.42 -12.50
N ILE A 67 12.10 -10.57 -12.09
CA ILE A 67 12.44 -9.23 -11.59
C ILE A 67 12.73 -9.33 -10.11
N SER A 68 14.00 -9.43 -9.77
CA SER A 68 14.50 -9.15 -8.44
C SER A 68 15.50 -8.01 -8.50
N SER A 69 15.35 -7.03 -7.59
CA SER A 69 16.41 -6.06 -7.34
C SER A 69 16.93 -6.30 -5.93
N SER A 70 18.21 -6.63 -5.84
CA SER A 70 18.88 -6.89 -4.57
C SER A 70 19.32 -5.61 -3.86
N ILE A 71 19.17 -4.44 -4.49
CA ILE A 71 19.66 -3.16 -3.96
C ILE A 71 18.58 -2.08 -3.83
N LEU A 72 17.37 -2.31 -4.35
CA LEU A 72 16.27 -1.36 -4.19
C LEU A 72 15.92 -1.24 -2.70
N LEU A 73 16.03 -0.02 -2.17
CA LEU A 73 15.78 0.30 -0.77
C LEU A 73 14.42 0.94 -0.57
N GLU A 74 13.95 1.72 -1.54
CA GLU A 74 12.70 2.46 -1.45
C GLU A 74 11.90 2.39 -2.75
N LEU A 75 10.62 2.05 -2.62
CA LEU A 75 9.70 1.87 -3.73
C LEU A 75 8.37 2.57 -3.50
N HIS A 76 7.95 3.38 -4.46
CA HIS A 76 6.66 4.05 -4.51
C HIS A 76 5.94 3.63 -5.79
N VAL A 77 4.75 3.05 -5.66
CA VAL A 77 4.03 2.53 -6.83
C VAL A 77 2.52 2.51 -6.63
N LYS A 78 1.79 2.73 -7.73
CA LYS A 78 0.34 2.52 -7.84
C LYS A 78 0.03 1.16 -8.45
N LEU A 79 -0.86 0.39 -7.81
CA LEU A 79 -1.28 -0.93 -8.29
C LEU A 79 -2.79 -1.00 -8.44
N TYR A 80 -3.27 -1.72 -9.46
CA TYR A 80 -4.70 -1.97 -9.59
C TYR A 80 -5.21 -2.97 -8.55
N LYS A 81 -4.50 -4.09 -8.32
CA LYS A 81 -4.93 -5.13 -7.37
C LYS A 81 -4.03 -5.24 -6.16
N PHE A 82 -4.61 -5.50 -5.00
CA PHE A 82 -3.87 -5.83 -3.78
C PHE A 82 -3.01 -7.11 -3.91
N THR A 83 -3.40 -8.05 -4.77
CA THR A 83 -2.57 -9.25 -5.07
C THR A 83 -1.18 -8.90 -5.59
N ASP A 84 -1.07 -7.83 -6.37
CA ASP A 84 0.21 -7.38 -6.94
C ASP A 84 1.16 -6.89 -5.84
N CYS A 85 0.62 -6.25 -4.80
CA CYS A 85 1.37 -5.90 -3.60
C CYS A 85 1.92 -7.15 -2.92
N LEU A 86 1.11 -8.20 -2.79
CA LEU A 86 1.56 -9.44 -2.15
C LEU A 86 2.71 -10.08 -2.95
N TYR A 87 2.66 -10.08 -4.27
CA TYR A 87 3.73 -10.61 -5.13
C TYR A 87 5.01 -9.77 -5.06
N LEU A 88 4.89 -8.44 -4.99
CA LEU A 88 6.01 -7.53 -4.81
C LEU A 88 6.74 -7.79 -3.48
N LEU A 89 5.97 -8.03 -2.43
CA LEU A 89 6.46 -8.30 -1.08
C LEU A 89 6.94 -9.74 -0.85
N ASP A 90 6.76 -10.65 -1.81
CA ASP A 90 7.14 -12.07 -1.65
C ASP A 90 8.62 -12.36 -1.96
N GLY A 91 9.50 -11.42 -1.62
CA GLY A 91 10.94 -11.63 -1.72
C GLY A 91 11.56 -11.31 -3.07
N ARG A 92 10.90 -10.50 -3.90
CA ARG A 92 11.51 -9.91 -5.11
C ARG A 92 12.51 -8.81 -4.76
N PHE A 93 12.38 -8.20 -3.58
CA PHE A 93 13.21 -7.08 -3.13
C PHE A 93 13.74 -7.33 -1.71
N ASP A 94 14.77 -8.16 -1.59
CA ASP A 94 15.34 -8.57 -0.30
C ASP A 94 16.07 -7.43 0.46
N SER A 95 16.28 -6.27 -0.19
CA SER A 95 16.90 -5.08 0.42
C SER A 95 15.91 -3.93 0.68
N LEU A 96 14.63 -4.14 0.41
CA LEU A 96 13.63 -3.10 0.53
C LEU A 96 13.44 -2.68 1.99
N GLU A 97 13.67 -1.40 2.27
CA GLU A 97 13.50 -0.80 3.58
C GLU A 97 12.20 0.00 3.68
N LYS A 98 11.76 0.61 2.56
CA LYS A 98 10.55 1.43 2.51
C LYS A 98 9.67 1.11 1.31
N VAL A 99 8.38 1.03 1.57
CA VAL A 99 7.36 0.79 0.55
C VAL A 99 6.21 1.76 0.72
N PHE A 100 5.83 2.41 -0.38
CA PHE A 100 4.63 3.22 -0.49
C PHE A 100 3.76 2.64 -1.60
N LEU A 101 2.53 2.25 -1.24
CA LEU A 101 1.58 1.64 -2.14
C LEU A 101 0.29 2.41 -2.16
N ASP A 102 -0.16 2.74 -3.36
CA ASP A 102 -1.49 3.24 -3.62
C ASP A 102 -2.22 2.19 -4.44
N ILE A 103 -3.29 1.62 -3.88
CA ILE A 103 -4.00 0.45 -4.40
C ILE A 103 -5.42 0.86 -4.77
N TYR A 104 -5.82 0.54 -5.99
CA TYR A 104 -7.20 0.75 -6.41
C TYR A 104 -8.15 -0.29 -5.82
N GLN A 105 -7.86 -1.59 -5.99
CA GLN A 105 -8.81 -2.65 -5.63
C GLN A 105 -8.21 -3.62 -4.61
N ILE A 106 -8.82 -3.63 -3.41
CA ILE A 106 -8.56 -4.62 -2.36
C ILE A 106 -9.73 -5.60 -2.30
N SER A 107 -9.66 -6.65 -3.11
CA SER A 107 -10.63 -7.75 -3.16
C SER A 107 -9.97 -9.08 -2.84
N THR A 108 -10.78 -10.09 -2.52
CA THR A 108 -10.32 -11.45 -2.22
C THR A 108 -9.35 -11.95 -3.30
N PRO A 109 -8.13 -12.35 -2.94
CA PRO A 109 -7.13 -12.77 -3.90
C PRO A 109 -7.53 -14.11 -4.51
N GLU A 110 -7.19 -14.28 -5.78
CA GLU A 110 -7.11 -15.59 -6.42
C GLU A 110 -5.86 -16.30 -5.86
N ILE A 111 -5.97 -16.88 -4.66
CA ILE A 111 -4.97 -17.75 -4.00
C ILE A 111 -3.54 -17.17 -4.00
N VAL A 112 -3.19 -16.49 -2.91
CA VAL A 112 -1.80 -16.09 -2.64
C VAL A 112 -1.37 -16.62 -1.28
N ASN A 113 -0.63 -17.74 -1.27
CA ASN A 113 -0.06 -18.34 -0.06
C ASN A 113 1.30 -17.70 0.29
N ASN A 114 1.32 -16.40 0.55
CA ASN A 114 2.58 -15.71 0.85
C ASN A 114 2.89 -15.75 2.34
N LYS A 115 4.00 -16.39 2.70
CA LYS A 115 4.48 -16.55 4.08
C LYS A 115 5.87 -15.95 4.32
N LYS A 116 6.50 -15.37 3.30
CA LYS A 116 7.86 -14.83 3.46
C LYS A 116 7.82 -13.58 4.35
N GLU A 117 8.71 -13.56 5.33
CA GLU A 117 8.99 -12.39 6.17
C GLU A 117 9.84 -11.38 5.40
N LEU A 118 9.67 -10.10 5.72
CA LEU A 118 10.45 -8.99 5.14
C LEU A 118 11.30 -8.33 6.24
N PRO A 119 12.45 -8.93 6.61
CA PRO A 119 13.16 -8.55 7.82
C PRO A 119 13.77 -7.14 7.77
N LYS A 120 13.99 -6.60 6.58
CA LYS A 120 14.57 -5.26 6.38
C LYS A 120 13.54 -4.15 6.20
N LEU A 121 12.28 -4.49 5.98
CA LEU A 121 11.24 -3.49 5.77
C LEU A 121 10.95 -2.76 7.08
N LYS A 122 11.24 -1.45 7.11
CA LYS A 122 11.07 -0.58 8.27
C LYS A 122 9.91 0.40 8.10
N ALA A 123 9.61 0.82 6.87
CA ALA A 123 8.50 1.72 6.59
C ALA A 123 7.54 1.12 5.56
N PHE A 124 6.24 1.14 5.88
CA PHE A 124 5.20 0.67 4.98
C PHE A 124 4.04 1.66 4.95
N SER A 125 3.62 2.04 3.76
CA SER A 125 2.46 2.89 3.56
C SER A 125 1.49 2.25 2.57
N LEU A 126 0.20 2.21 2.93
CA LEU A 126 -0.86 1.64 2.11
C LEU A 126 -2.03 2.62 2.03
N TYR A 127 -2.33 3.05 0.81
CA TYR A 127 -3.42 3.95 0.48
C TYR A 127 -4.40 3.22 -0.42
N SER A 128 -5.69 3.36 -0.14
CA SER A 128 -6.79 2.91 -0.99
C SER A 128 -7.97 3.81 -0.72
N ASP A 129 -8.41 4.53 -1.75
CA ASP A 129 -9.63 5.35 -1.69
C ASP A 129 -10.88 4.52 -1.95
N GLN A 130 -10.74 3.35 -2.57
CA GLN A 130 -11.84 2.44 -2.79
C GLN A 130 -12.21 1.69 -1.51
N PRO A 131 -13.51 1.47 -1.27
CA PRO A 131 -13.96 0.65 -0.15
C PRO A 131 -13.52 -0.80 -0.24
N THR A 132 -13.13 -1.37 0.89
CA THR A 132 -12.82 -2.80 1.02
C THR A 132 -13.55 -3.46 2.19
N PHE A 133 -14.04 -4.67 1.97
CA PHE A 133 -14.55 -5.56 3.02
C PHE A 133 -13.46 -6.48 3.60
N GLN A 134 -12.24 -6.42 3.06
CA GLN A 134 -11.20 -7.43 3.26
C GLN A 134 -10.12 -6.99 4.25
N TYR A 135 -10.45 -6.05 5.15
CA TYR A 135 -9.48 -5.51 6.10
C TYR A 135 -8.92 -6.60 7.04
N ASN A 136 -9.78 -7.44 7.61
CA ASN A 136 -9.35 -8.48 8.54
C ASN A 136 -8.71 -9.67 7.82
N GLU A 137 -9.13 -9.94 6.58
CA GLU A 137 -8.76 -11.11 5.81
C GLU A 137 -7.45 -10.92 5.04
N LEU A 138 -7.13 -9.68 4.62
CA LEU A 138 -5.99 -9.39 3.76
C LEU A 138 -5.01 -8.39 4.37
N ILE A 139 -5.51 -7.28 4.90
CA ILE A 139 -4.65 -6.20 5.38
C ILE A 139 -4.01 -6.57 6.72
N VAL A 140 -4.79 -7.02 7.69
CA VAL A 140 -4.26 -7.42 9.01
C VAL A 140 -3.22 -8.55 8.91
N PRO A 141 -3.46 -9.66 8.18
CA PRO A 141 -2.46 -10.72 8.04
C PRO A 141 -1.19 -10.26 7.31
N LEU A 142 -1.29 -9.36 6.33
CA LEU A 142 -0.12 -8.75 5.71
C LEU A 142 0.69 -7.99 6.76
N LEU A 143 0.05 -7.11 7.54
CA LEU A 143 0.73 -6.31 8.56
C LEU A 143 1.41 -7.20 9.62
N HIS A 144 0.78 -8.31 10.02
CA HIS A 144 1.38 -9.26 10.97
C HIS A 144 2.69 -9.88 10.48
N ARG A 145 2.94 -9.93 9.17
CA ARG A 145 4.22 -10.40 8.59
C ARG A 145 5.32 -9.34 8.61
N LEU A 146 4.96 -8.07 8.80
CA LEU A 146 5.87 -6.94 8.75
C LEU A 146 6.35 -6.54 10.17
N VAL A 147 6.72 -7.54 10.97
CA VAL A 147 7.04 -7.39 12.41
C VAL A 147 8.20 -6.43 12.72
N ASN A 148 9.02 -6.10 11.72
CA ASN A 148 10.15 -5.20 11.85
C ASN A 148 9.83 -3.73 11.52
N LEU A 149 8.57 -3.41 11.20
CA LEU A 149 8.16 -2.04 10.89
C LEU A 149 8.37 -1.10 12.07
N GLU A 150 8.99 0.03 11.76
CA GLU A 150 9.18 1.19 12.62
C GLU A 150 8.15 2.29 12.27
N GLU A 151 7.81 2.42 11.00
CA GLU A 151 6.83 3.38 10.47
C GLU A 151 5.71 2.69 9.70
N LEU A 152 4.46 3.06 10.00
CA LEU A 152 3.26 2.59 9.29
C LEU A 152 2.35 3.79 8.96
N ASP A 153 1.93 3.93 7.71
CA ASP A 153 0.88 4.86 7.30
C ASP A 153 -0.24 4.10 6.56
N LEU A 154 -1.45 4.14 7.11
CA LEU A 154 -2.61 3.50 6.50
C LEU A 154 -3.67 4.54 6.19
N ARG A 155 -4.08 4.64 4.93
CA ARG A 155 -5.24 5.41 4.51
C ARG A 155 -6.21 4.53 3.74
N LEU A 156 -7.29 4.11 4.37
CA LEU A 156 -8.20 3.09 3.82
C LEU A 156 -9.66 3.48 4.00
N VAL A 157 -10.50 3.05 3.07
CA VAL A 157 -11.96 3.01 3.27
C VAL A 157 -12.36 1.57 3.56
N VAL A 158 -12.82 1.30 4.79
CA VAL A 158 -13.12 -0.07 5.25
C VAL A 158 -14.62 -0.21 5.48
N HIS A 159 -15.22 -1.15 4.78
CA HIS A 159 -16.57 -1.60 5.03
C HIS A 159 -16.54 -2.82 5.96
N CYS A 160 -17.30 -2.75 7.03
CA CYS A 160 -17.37 -3.77 8.05
C CYS A 160 -18.81 -4.31 8.13
N GLU A 161 -18.97 -5.60 8.39
CA GLU A 161 -20.30 -6.19 8.56
C GLU A 161 -20.77 -6.15 10.03
N LYS A 162 -19.84 -6.32 10.98
CA LYS A 162 -20.18 -6.56 12.40
C LYS A 162 -19.73 -5.47 13.36
N ARG A 163 -18.58 -4.85 13.10
CA ARG A 163 -17.97 -3.87 14.01
C ARG A 163 -17.06 -2.92 13.24
N PHE A 164 -17.11 -1.65 13.59
CA PHE A 164 -16.20 -0.63 13.06
C PHE A 164 -14.74 -0.91 13.43
N VAL A 165 -13.83 -0.37 12.63
CA VAL A 165 -12.42 -0.31 12.99
C VAL A 165 -12.22 0.82 14.00
N ASP A 166 -12.07 0.45 15.26
CA ASP A 166 -11.94 1.34 16.42
C ASP A 166 -10.55 1.24 17.08
N GLY A 167 -10.25 2.08 18.07
CA GLY A 167 -8.96 2.07 18.76
C GLY A 167 -8.61 0.74 19.42
N TYR A 168 -9.61 -0.01 19.90
CA TYR A 168 -9.41 -1.35 20.44
C TYR A 168 -9.01 -2.35 19.36
N ASN A 169 -9.68 -2.29 18.20
CA ASN A 169 -9.39 -3.10 17.03
C ASN A 169 -7.95 -2.87 16.54
N LEU A 170 -7.50 -1.61 16.46
CA LEU A 170 -6.11 -1.30 16.06
C LEU A 170 -5.08 -1.76 17.06
N LYS A 171 -5.37 -1.59 18.35
CA LYS A 171 -4.48 -2.08 19.41
C LYS A 171 -4.28 -3.59 19.27
N HIS A 172 -5.37 -4.34 19.11
CA HIS A 172 -5.33 -5.79 19.01
C HIS A 172 -4.69 -6.25 17.70
N ASN A 173 -5.11 -5.71 16.56
CA ASN A 173 -4.75 -6.21 15.24
C ASN A 173 -3.40 -5.69 14.73
N ILE A 174 -2.91 -4.54 15.21
CA ILE A 174 -1.69 -3.92 14.67
C ILE A 174 -0.65 -3.74 15.76
N ILE A 175 -0.98 -2.96 16.79
CA ILE A 175 0.02 -2.48 17.77
C ILE A 175 0.63 -3.60 18.60
N ASN A 176 -0.19 -4.57 19.03
CA ASN A 176 0.31 -5.70 19.81
C ASN A 176 1.26 -6.61 19.00
N HIS A 177 1.21 -6.54 17.67
CA HIS A 177 2.03 -7.35 16.77
C HIS A 177 3.27 -6.61 16.26
N LEU A 178 3.15 -5.30 15.98
CA LEU A 178 4.23 -4.46 15.46
C LEU A 178 5.00 -3.79 16.60
N PHE A 179 5.77 -4.58 17.34
CA PHE A 179 6.45 -4.12 18.56
C PHE A 179 7.57 -3.09 18.35
N LYS A 180 8.09 -2.97 17.11
CA LYS A 180 9.09 -1.95 16.74
C LYS A 180 8.49 -0.63 16.27
N LEU A 181 7.17 -0.58 16.11
CA LEU A 181 6.48 0.59 15.58
C LEU A 181 6.65 1.78 16.52
N ASN A 182 7.19 2.87 16.00
CA ASN A 182 7.37 4.13 16.73
C ASN A 182 6.57 5.30 16.12
N LYS A 183 6.13 5.14 14.87
CA LYS A 183 5.31 6.10 14.16
C LYS A 183 4.17 5.39 13.43
N PHE A 184 2.94 5.84 13.68
CA PHE A 184 1.75 5.23 13.11
C PHE A 184 0.75 6.28 12.67
N GLN A 185 0.66 6.55 11.38
CA GLN A 185 -0.40 7.37 10.85
C GLN A 185 -1.56 6.49 10.39
N PHE A 186 -2.77 6.88 10.77
CA PHE A 186 -3.95 6.07 10.53
C PHE A 186 -5.14 6.93 10.16
N ASN A 187 -5.56 6.81 8.90
CA ASN A 187 -6.70 7.53 8.35
C ASN A 187 -7.66 6.50 7.73
N ILE A 188 -8.48 5.87 8.57
CA ILE A 188 -9.51 4.93 8.10
C ILE A 188 -10.89 5.54 8.19
N ARG A 189 -11.59 5.49 7.06
CA ARG A 189 -13.03 5.68 6.97
C ARG A 189 -13.70 4.31 7.17
N SER A 190 -14.26 4.05 8.35
CA SER A 190 -14.97 2.80 8.63
C SER A 190 -16.48 2.98 8.50
N CYS A 191 -17.13 2.10 7.74
CA CYS A 191 -18.58 2.07 7.55
C CYS A 191 -19.13 0.70 7.96
N LEU A 192 -20.27 0.64 8.65
CA LEU A 192 -20.91 -0.63 9.02
C LEU A 192 -22.09 -0.91 8.09
N TYR A 193 -22.12 -2.09 7.51
CA TYR A 193 -23.21 -2.57 6.66
C TYR A 193 -24.09 -3.52 7.46
N LEU A 194 -25.30 -3.07 7.84
CA LEU A 194 -26.31 -3.89 8.52
C LEU A 194 -27.59 -3.87 7.69
N ASN A 195 -28.13 -5.05 7.35
CA ASN A 195 -29.40 -5.19 6.62
C ASN A 195 -29.48 -4.29 5.36
N ASP A 196 -28.42 -4.31 4.54
CA ASP A 196 -28.26 -3.49 3.33
C ASP A 196 -28.24 -1.95 3.56
N GLN A 197 -28.13 -1.50 4.81
CA GLN A 197 -27.97 -0.08 5.16
C GLN A 197 -26.54 0.22 5.63
N VAL A 198 -26.06 1.40 5.22
CA VAL A 198 -24.74 1.92 5.64
C VAL A 198 -24.93 2.77 6.89
N HIS A 199 -24.41 2.28 8.00
CA HIS A 199 -24.31 3.01 9.25
C HIS A 199 -22.91 3.60 9.38
N LEU A 200 -22.85 4.92 9.59
CA LEU A 200 -21.63 5.63 9.93
C LEU A 200 -21.64 5.91 11.43
N LEU A 201 -20.50 5.75 12.10
CA LEU A 201 -20.36 6.30 13.44
C LEU A 201 -20.39 7.83 13.37
N SER A 202 -20.90 8.45 14.41
CA SER A 202 -20.64 9.87 14.61
C SER A 202 -19.13 10.07 14.79
N ASN A 203 -18.62 11.26 14.43
CA ASN A 203 -17.22 11.59 14.67
C ASN A 203 -16.85 11.49 16.16
N GLU A 204 -17.80 11.78 17.05
CA GLU A 204 -17.62 11.72 18.50
C GLU A 204 -17.46 10.28 19.01
N ASP A 205 -18.30 9.34 18.55
CA ASP A 205 -18.19 7.91 18.90
C ASP A 205 -16.85 7.33 18.40
N CYS A 206 -16.46 7.70 17.18
CA CYS A 206 -15.19 7.30 16.60
C CYS A 206 -14.03 7.81 17.47
N GLN A 207 -13.98 9.12 17.74
CA GLN A 207 -12.94 9.75 18.57
C GLN A 207 -12.86 9.14 19.97
N HIS A 208 -14.00 8.87 20.62
CA HIS A 208 -14.02 8.28 21.95
C HIS A 208 -13.27 6.94 21.99
N SER A 209 -13.43 6.11 20.95
CA SER A 209 -12.74 4.82 20.86
C SER A 209 -11.21 4.94 20.77
N PHE A 210 -10.70 6.09 20.32
CA PHE A 210 -9.27 6.38 20.22
C PHE A 210 -8.72 7.22 21.38
N ASN A 211 -9.58 7.87 22.18
CA ASN A 211 -9.14 8.56 23.40
C ASN A 211 -8.59 7.59 24.46
N GLU A 212 -9.11 6.36 24.48
CA GLU A 212 -8.57 5.26 25.30
C GLU A 212 -7.31 4.64 24.68
N PHE A 213 -7.03 4.94 23.41
CA PHE A 213 -5.83 4.52 22.70
C PHE A 213 -4.66 5.47 23.00
N LYS A 214 -4.06 5.32 24.19
CA LYS A 214 -2.80 5.99 24.55
C LYS A 214 -1.65 5.00 24.48
N ASN A 215 -0.78 5.14 23.48
CA ASN A 215 0.48 4.42 23.42
C ASN A 215 1.64 5.41 23.30
N ASN A 216 2.39 5.59 24.39
CA ASN A 216 3.49 6.55 24.46
C ASN A 216 4.69 6.19 23.56
N LYS A 217 4.72 4.96 23.01
CA LYS A 217 5.75 4.54 22.06
C LYS A 217 5.43 4.93 20.62
N VAL A 218 4.17 5.24 20.32
CA VAL A 218 3.68 5.43 18.97
C VAL A 218 3.17 6.86 18.82
N THR A 219 3.85 7.65 17.99
CA THR A 219 3.29 8.94 17.56
C THR A 219 2.21 8.64 16.54
N SER A 220 0.94 8.85 16.93
CA SER A 220 -0.20 8.62 16.04
C SER A 220 -0.89 9.89 15.60
N ARG A 221 -1.28 9.91 14.33
CA ARG A 221 -2.16 10.92 13.76
C ARG A 221 -3.37 10.20 13.19
N ILE A 222 -4.52 10.48 13.81
CA ILE A 222 -5.80 9.90 13.44
C ILE A 222 -6.63 11.03 12.84
N ASP A 223 -6.73 11.04 11.51
CA ASP A 223 -7.56 12.00 10.79
C ASP A 223 -8.96 11.39 10.66
N TYR A 224 -9.88 11.85 11.51
CA TYR A 224 -11.29 11.48 11.45
C TYR A 224 -11.92 12.16 10.25
N PHE A 225 -12.68 11.39 9.45
CA PHE A 225 -13.55 11.83 8.35
C PHE A 225 -13.37 13.32 8.05
N GLN A 226 -12.46 13.68 7.13
CA GLN A 226 -12.45 15.07 6.66
C GLN A 226 -13.88 15.37 6.26
N ASN A 227 -14.47 16.41 6.86
CA ASN A 227 -15.74 16.96 6.43
C ASN A 227 -15.57 17.27 4.94
N SER A 228 -15.90 16.31 4.09
CA SER A 228 -16.24 16.57 2.72
C SER A 228 -17.50 17.40 2.82
N LYS A 229 -17.30 18.71 2.95
CA LYS A 229 -18.18 19.69 2.34
C LYS A 229 -18.17 19.41 0.84
N HIS A 230 -18.75 18.28 0.44
CA HIS A 230 -19.52 18.19 -0.77
C HIS A 230 -20.86 18.75 -0.30
N GLY A 231 -21.13 20.03 -0.55
CA GLY A 231 -21.56 20.43 -1.88
C GLY A 231 -23.06 20.15 -1.90
N GLN A 232 -23.83 21.24 -1.87
CA GLN A 232 -25.30 21.28 -1.90
C GLN A 232 -25.90 20.38 -2.97
#